data_AF-A0A929PVE3-F1
#
_entry.id   AF-A0A929PVE3-F1
#
_cell.length_a   1.000
_cell.length_b   1.000
_cell.length_c   1.000
_cell.angle_alpha   90.00
_cell.angle_beta   90.00
_cell.angle_gamma   90.00
#
_symmetry.space_group_name_H-M   'P 1'
#
loop_
_entity.id
_entity.type
_entity.pdbx_description
1 polymer ?
#
loop_
_entity_poly.entity_id
_entity_poly.type
_entity_poly.pdbx_seq_one_letter_code
_entity_poly.pdbx_strand_id
1 'polypeptide(L)' 'MHRNRLLPRKDLLTQVWGDDDLFSSRSLDVYISRLRRYLNIDHMVQIINNRGFGYKLIC' A
#
# COMPACT_ATOMS: atom_id res chain seq x y z
N MET A 1 4.37 -7.00 12.71
CA MET A 1 3.15 -6.63 13.46
C MET A 1 2.58 -5.29 12.95
N HIS A 2 1.93 -5.25 11.78
CA HIS A 2 1.35 -4.02 11.21
C HIS A 2 -0.08 -4.21 10.67
N ARG A 3 -0.84 -5.16 11.24
CA ARG A 3 -2.28 -5.28 10.92
C ARG A 3 -3.00 -4.03 11.41
N ASN A 4 -3.85 -3.45 10.57
CA ASN A 4 -4.64 -2.25 10.88
C ASN A 4 -3.85 -0.95 11.17
N ARG A 5 -2.56 -0.87 10.80
CA ARG A 5 -1.82 0.40 10.86
C ARG A 5 -1.99 1.17 9.56
N LEU A 6 -2.29 2.47 9.67
CA LEU A 6 -2.20 3.36 8.52
C LEU A 6 -0.72 3.55 8.19
N LEU A 7 -0.32 3.16 6.99
CA LEU A 7 1.03 3.33 6.50
C LEU A 7 1.07 4.53 5.56
N PRO A 8 1.81 5.59 5.92
CA PRO A 8 2.04 6.72 5.04
C PRO A 8 2.66 6.26 3.72
N ARG A 9 2.26 6.91 2.63
CA ARG A 9 2.80 6.60 1.30
C ARG A 9 4.32 6.78 1.25
N LYS A 10 4.83 7.84 1.88
CA LYS A 10 6.26 8.13 1.96
C LYS A 10 7.03 6.99 2.62
N ASP A 11 6.56 6.50 3.76
CA ASP A 11 7.21 5.40 4.48
C ASP A 11 7.26 4.12 3.62
N LEU A 12 6.18 3.81 2.89
CA LEU A 12 6.16 2.67 1.96
C LEU A 12 7.15 2.83 0.82
N LEU A 13 7.24 4.03 0.24
CA LEU A 13 8.18 4.33 -0.83
C LEU A 13 9.62 4.21 -0.34
N THR A 14 9.96 4.84 0.78
CA THR A 14 11.30 4.76 1.37
C THR A 14 11.68 3.34 1.79
N GLN A 15 10.73 2.53 2.31
CA GLN A 15 11.03 1.14 2.69
C GLN A 15 11.26 0.20 1.50
N VAL A 16 10.57 0.42 0.37
CA VAL A 16 10.63 -0.49 -0.78
C VAL A 16 11.65 -0.02 -1.82
N TRP A 17 11.75 1.29 -2.06
CA TRP A 17 12.59 1.90 -3.09
C TRP A 17 13.76 2.73 -2.54
N GLY A 18 13.74 3.15 -1.26
CA GLY A 18 14.78 3.98 -0.66
C GLY A 18 14.60 5.50 -0.87
N ASP A 19 13.71 5.90 -1.77
CA ASP A 19 13.33 7.29 -2.06
C ASP A 19 11.80 7.45 -2.20
N ASP A 20 11.31 8.69 -2.26
CA ASP A 20 9.89 9.03 -2.44
C ASP A 20 9.60 9.78 -3.75
N ASP A 21 10.40 9.56 -4.79
CA ASP A 21 10.24 10.26 -6.07
C ASP A 21 8.92 9.92 -6.79
N LEU A 22 8.50 10.80 -7.70
CA LEU A 22 7.24 10.71 -8.43
C LEU A 22 7.12 9.41 -9.25
N PHE A 23 8.25 8.88 -9.74
CA PHE A 23 8.29 7.60 -10.45
C PHE A 23 8.00 6.41 -9.52
N SER A 24 8.65 6.39 -8.35
CA SER A 24 8.44 5.40 -7.29
C SER A 24 6.99 5.43 -6.79
N SER A 25 6.43 6.64 -6.66
CA SER A 25 5.03 6.89 -6.33
C SER A 25 4.06 6.21 -7.30
N ARG A 26 4.19 6.42 -8.62
CA ARG A 26 3.31 5.75 -9.61
C ARG A 26 3.49 4.23 -9.62
N SER A 27 4.71 3.77 -9.39
CA SER A 27 5.01 2.34 -9.30
C SER A 27 4.27 1.69 -8.12
N LEU A 28 4.25 2.35 -6.96
CA LEU A 28 3.52 1.87 -5.77
C LEU A 28 2.02 1.64 -6.06
N ASP A 29 1.35 2.53 -6.79
CA ASP A 29 -0.07 2.34 -7.14
C ASP A 29 -0.31 1.10 -8.01
N VAL A 30 0.60 0.81 -8.94
CA VAL A 30 0.55 -0.40 -9.78
C VAL A 30 0.74 -1.65 -8.91
N TYR A 31 1.71 -1.64 -8.00
CA TYR A 31 1.94 -2.74 -7.07
C TYR A 31 0.74 -2.98 -6.15
N ILE A 32 0.14 -1.93 -5.57
CA ILE A 32 -1.07 -2.05 -4.74
C ILE A 32 -2.22 -2.65 -5.54
N SER A 33 -2.39 -2.27 -6.80
CA SER A 33 -3.43 -2.83 -7.69
C SER A 33 -3.22 -4.33 -7.95
N ARG A 34 -1.96 -4.74 -8.17
CA ARG A 34 -1.60 -6.17 -8.30
C ARG A 34 -1.84 -6.92 -7.00
N LEU A 35 -1.41 -6.36 -5.86
CA LEU A 35 -1.58 -6.98 -4.54
C LEU A 35 -3.06 -7.22 -4.21
N ARG A 36 -3.92 -6.23 -4.49
CA ARG A 36 -5.37 -6.37 -4.32
C ARG A 36 -5.94 -7.54 -5.13
N ARG A 37 -5.46 -7.76 -6.36
CA ARG A 37 -5.90 -8.89 -7.17
C ARG A 37 -5.53 -10.23 -6.54
N TYR A 38 -4.34 -10.35 -5.94
CA TYR A 38 -3.93 -11.55 -5.21
C TYR A 38 -4.72 -11.74 -3.92
N LEU A 39 -4.99 -10.66 -3.19
CA LEU A 39 -5.73 -10.69 -1.93
C LEU A 39 -7.24 -10.93 -2.12
N ASN A 40 -7.78 -10.73 -3.34
CA ASN A 40 -9.21 -10.93 -3.63
C ASN A 40 -9.69 -12.38 -3.41
N ILE A 41 -8.78 -13.33 -3.20
CA ILE A 41 -9.10 -14.71 -2.83
C ILE A 41 -9.64 -14.80 -1.40
N ASP A 42 -9.24 -13.86 -0.52
CA ASP A 42 -9.65 -13.82 0.89
C ASP A 42 -10.34 -12.48 1.20
N HIS A 43 -11.66 -12.53 1.41
CA HIS A 43 -12.46 -11.35 1.71
C HIS A 43 -12.15 -10.72 3.07
N MET A 44 -11.48 -11.43 3.98
CA MET A 44 -11.06 -10.86 5.26
C MET A 44 -9.88 -9.89 5.08
N VAL A 45 -9.04 -10.10 4.05
CA VAL A 45 -7.83 -9.30 3.84
C VAL A 45 -8.04 -8.25 2.75
N GLN A 46 -8.02 -6.97 3.12
CA GLN A 46 -8.29 -5.87 2.19
C GLN A 46 -7.29 -4.72 2.35
N ILE A 47 -6.91 -4.10 1.23
CA ILE A 47 -6.12 -2.85 1.24
C ILE A 47 -7.04 -1.66 0.98
N ILE A 48 -7.21 -0.81 1.99
CA ILE A 48 -7.97 0.44 1.91
C ILE A 48 -7.02 1.59 1.59
N ASN A 49 -7.43 2.44 0.66
CA ASN A 49 -6.74 3.70 0.37
C ASN A 49 -7.31 4.81 1.26
N ASN A 50 -6.46 5.47 2.03
CA ASN A 50 -6.79 6.69 2.75
C ASN A 50 -6.22 7.88 1.97
N ARG A 51 -7.11 8.62 1.29
CA ARG A 51 -6.73 9.71 0.40
C ARG A 51 -5.89 10.75 1.14
N GLY A 52 -4.75 11.12 0.54
CA GLY A 52 -3.82 12.11 1.11
C GLY A 52 -2.87 11.55 2.19
N PHE A 53 -3.07 10.31 2.65
CA PHE A 53 -2.21 9.68 3.66
C PHE A 53 -1.45 8.47 3.13
N GLY A 54 -2.15 7.45 2.63
CA GLY A 54 -1.51 6.18 2.24
C GLY A 54 -2.46 5.00 2.32
N TYR A 55 -1.97 3.84 2.75
CA TYR A 55 -2.72 2.58 2.70
C TYR A 55 -2.85 1.93 4.08
N LYS A 56 -3.95 1.20 4.25
CA LYS A 56 -4.21 0.39 5.43
C LYS A 56 -4.56 -1.02 5.01
N LEU A 57 -3.91 -2.01 5.61
CA LEU A 57 -4.27 -3.41 5.49
C LEU A 57 -5.27 -3.77 6.60
N ILE A 58 -6.47 -4.19 6.19
CA ILE A 58 -7.51 -4.78 7.03
C ILE A 58 -7.42 -6.29 6.91
N CYS A 59 -7.54 -7.01 8.02
CA CYS A 59 -7.52 -8.47 8.13
C CYS A 59 -8.12 -8.89 9.47
#